data_AF-A0A448Z0Y9-F1
#
_entry.id   AF-A0A448Z0Y9-F1
#
_cell.length_a   1.000
_cell.length_b   1.000
_cell.length_c   1.000
_cell.angle_alpha   90.00
_cell.angle_beta   90.00
_cell.angle_gamma   90.00
#
_symmetry.space_group_name_H-M   'P 1'
#
loop_
_entity.id
_entity.type
_entity.pdbx_description
1 polymer ?
#
loop_
_entity_poly.entity_id
_entity_poly.type
_entity_poly.pdbx_seq_one_letter_code
_entity_poly.pdbx_strand_id
1 'polypeptide(L)'
;MDFGGVDVDVGVEVGSGYGLFLWDAANLWIGRILVTIAIVVLWDSYVSILERKQKYEQQPQKKQQRYRGTPGPRNTDGQLNEDVSVLETPRKEASDRSVPKTTMHDQENESVDASNVSTPVPASYSSTESEKRLESPTATAAAATSVSAAKTTEKKSTSEKAAIVARTQAVRKMKGTSNEHPGMEGFSNWYEVETSLFRIYTLAPRDPSVVTIPPYVPHSRRGDVSIELEVTNHTNYNIHVFWVDYHGNLVRKGNIPRNRGVWKQSTYIDHPWVFQDADTAQIYLYYVPFRAIPTTPEVSTIGSDGTTALHKFALINDWESAFYIGIQDDVLPFPGTARLQNPLDAINWTLKHMSRANTTFNLLPDLDTLQAYLINVLQHPDRVKYRQLRIASPRFRTIWASPLRGVLLAVGFVEAGPYAELGCDRPLSSQRLQDVGLLSYLLNEWKEKESAA
;
A
#
# COMPACT_ATOMS: atom_id res chain seq x y z
N MET A 1 -36.95 87.57 7.29
CA MET A 1 -35.93 86.81 8.07
C MET A 1 -34.93 86.31 7.05
N ASP A 2 -33.84 87.06 6.92
CA ASP A 2 -32.68 86.73 6.08
C ASP A 2 -31.84 85.65 6.77
N PHE A 3 -31.40 84.65 6.00
CA PHE A 3 -30.33 83.74 6.40
C PHE A 3 -29.11 84.03 5.53
N GLY A 4 -28.13 84.71 6.14
CA GLY A 4 -26.80 84.93 5.56
C GLY A 4 -25.96 83.66 5.62
N GLY A 5 -25.42 83.26 4.47
CA GLY A 5 -24.39 82.24 4.36
C GLY A 5 -23.01 82.82 4.68
N VAL A 6 -22.25 82.11 5.50
CA VAL A 6 -20.83 82.37 5.79
C VAL A 6 -20.02 81.25 5.14
N ASP A 7 -19.29 81.58 4.08
CA ASP A 7 -18.28 80.70 3.50
C ASP A 7 -17.03 80.73 4.39
N VAL A 8 -16.61 79.56 4.87
CA VAL A 8 -15.36 79.36 5.62
C VAL A 8 -14.37 78.67 4.70
N ASP A 9 -13.36 79.42 4.30
CA ASP A 9 -12.25 78.96 3.47
C ASP A 9 -11.22 78.24 4.37
N VAL A 10 -11.10 76.92 4.24
CA VAL A 10 -10.15 76.10 5.01
C VAL A 10 -8.98 75.74 4.09
N GLY A 11 -7.91 76.52 4.18
CA GLY A 11 -6.63 76.21 3.56
C GLY A 11 -5.98 74.99 4.23
N VAL A 12 -5.89 73.87 3.51
CA VAL A 12 -5.19 72.67 3.94
C VAL A 12 -3.77 72.69 3.38
N GLU A 13 -2.80 73.09 4.21
CA GLU A 13 -1.37 72.84 3.95
C GLU A 13 -1.09 71.33 4.12
N VAL A 14 -0.95 70.62 2.99
CA VAL A 14 -0.53 69.22 2.97
C VAL A 14 0.98 69.15 3.21
N GLY A 15 1.36 68.89 4.45
CA GLY A 15 2.74 68.74 4.89
C GLY A 15 3.49 67.59 4.18
N SER A 16 4.70 67.90 3.70
CA SER A 16 5.60 67.01 2.95
C SER A 16 6.29 65.90 3.78
N GLY A 17 5.74 65.55 4.95
CA GLY A 17 6.37 64.61 5.90
C GLY A 17 6.19 63.13 5.60
N TYR A 18 5.26 62.74 4.71
CA TYR A 18 4.93 61.33 4.46
C TYR A 18 5.90 60.61 3.50
N GLY A 19 6.73 61.33 2.76
CA GLY A 19 7.65 60.75 1.78
C GLY A 19 8.82 59.97 2.40
N LEU A 20 9.35 60.45 3.53
CA LEU A 20 10.51 59.82 4.20
C LEU A 20 10.13 58.51 4.89
N PHE A 21 8.94 58.42 5.48
CA PHE A 21 8.52 57.25 6.24
C PHE A 21 8.23 56.01 5.35
N LEU A 22 7.72 56.24 4.13
CA LEU A 22 7.45 55.16 3.18
C LEU A 22 8.74 54.57 2.59
N TRP A 23 9.80 55.38 2.47
CA TRP A 23 11.07 54.94 1.93
C TRP A 23 11.82 54.01 2.89
N ASP A 24 11.81 54.33 4.19
CA ASP A 24 12.42 53.49 5.22
C ASP A 24 11.69 52.16 5.40
N ALA A 25 10.36 52.15 5.31
CA ALA A 25 9.55 50.93 5.36
C ALA A 25 9.84 50.01 4.16
N ALA A 26 10.02 50.56 2.96
CA ALA A 26 10.36 49.81 1.75
C ALA A 26 11.75 49.17 1.85
N ASN A 27 12.75 49.91 2.35
CA ASN A 27 14.11 49.39 2.54
C ASN A 27 14.16 48.26 3.57
N LEU A 28 13.40 48.36 4.67
CA LEU A 28 13.29 47.30 5.67
C LEU A 28 12.67 46.02 5.07
N TRP A 29 11.65 46.18 4.23
CA TRP A 29 11.00 45.05 3.55
C TRP A 29 11.91 44.37 2.54
N ILE A 30 12.63 45.15 1.73
CA ILE A 30 13.61 44.64 0.76
C ILE A 30 14.74 43.90 1.47
N GLY A 31 15.25 44.45 2.58
CA GLY A 31 16.28 43.80 3.40
C GLY A 31 15.86 42.42 3.90
N ARG A 32 14.61 42.28 4.37
CA ARG A 32 14.07 40.97 4.81
C ARG A 32 13.98 39.97 3.67
N ILE A 33 13.54 40.39 2.49
CA ILE A 33 13.46 39.51 1.30
C ILE A 33 14.85 39.01 0.92
N LEU A 34 15.86 39.88 0.90
CA LEU A 34 17.24 39.49 0.56
C LEU A 34 17.84 38.50 1.56
N VAL A 35 17.59 38.69 2.86
CA VAL A 35 18.03 37.75 3.90
C VAL A 35 17.35 36.38 3.74
N THR A 36 16.05 36.34 3.44
CA THR A 36 15.35 35.08 3.19
C THR A 36 15.90 34.35 1.97
N ILE A 37 16.17 35.06 0.86
CA ILE A 37 16.78 34.47 -0.34
C ILE A 37 18.17 33.91 -0.01
N ALA A 38 18.99 34.64 0.75
CA ALA A 38 20.31 34.18 1.16
C ALA A 38 20.26 32.90 2.01
N ILE A 39 19.31 32.80 2.95
CA ILE A 39 19.11 31.59 3.77
C ILE A 39 18.75 30.38 2.91
N VAL A 40 17.85 30.56 1.93
CA VAL A 40 17.44 29.47 1.02
C VAL A 40 18.61 28.99 0.16
N VAL A 41 19.41 29.91 -0.39
CA VAL A 41 20.59 29.56 -1.21
C VAL A 41 21.67 28.86 -0.37
N LEU A 42 21.90 29.31 0.86
CA LEU A 42 22.84 28.66 1.78
C LEU A 42 22.37 27.27 2.20
N TRP A 43 21.06 27.10 2.44
CA TRP A 43 20.48 25.79 2.77
C TRP A 43 20.62 24.80 1.61
N ASP A 44 20.28 25.22 0.39
CA ASP A 44 20.40 24.37 -0.81
C ASP A 44 21.87 23.97 -1.07
N SER A 45 22.80 24.92 -0.90
CA SER A 45 24.23 24.65 -0.97
C SER A 45 24.70 23.66 0.10
N TYR A 46 24.21 23.80 1.33
CA TYR A 46 24.52 22.89 2.44
C TYR A 46 24.02 21.47 2.18
N VAL A 47 22.77 21.31 1.71
CA VAL A 47 22.20 20.01 1.34
C VAL A 47 23.02 19.35 0.23
N SER A 48 23.40 20.11 -0.81
CA SER A 48 24.24 19.58 -1.90
C SER A 48 25.61 19.10 -1.42
N ILE A 49 26.22 19.77 -0.45
CA ILE A 49 27.49 19.35 0.16
C ILE A 49 27.32 18.04 0.95
N LEU A 50 26.22 17.88 1.71
CA LEU A 50 25.93 16.65 2.45
C LEU A 50 25.72 15.46 1.52
N GLU A 51 24.97 15.62 0.43
CA GLU A 51 24.78 14.56 -0.56
C GLU A 51 26.09 14.12 -1.21
N ARG A 52 27.00 15.06 -1.51
CA ARG A 52 28.33 14.73 -2.03
C ARG A 52 29.14 13.95 -1.01
N LYS A 53 29.13 14.33 0.26
CA LYS A 53 29.84 13.59 1.33
C LYS A 53 29.34 12.15 1.45
N GLN A 54 28.03 11.93 1.44
CA GLN A 54 27.47 10.57 1.46
C GLN A 54 27.90 9.73 0.25
N LYS A 55 27.93 10.32 -0.95
CA LYS A 55 28.41 9.62 -2.16
C LYS A 55 29.89 9.23 -2.08
N TYR A 56 30.74 10.07 -1.48
CA TYR A 56 32.16 9.76 -1.29
C TYR A 56 32.39 8.70 -0.21
N GLU A 57 31.64 8.72 0.89
CA GLU A 57 31.75 7.71 1.96
C GLU A 57 31.28 6.32 1.51
N GLN A 58 30.33 6.25 0.56
CA GLN A 58 29.87 4.98 -0.01
C GLN A 58 30.80 4.39 -1.08
N GLN A 59 31.83 5.11 -1.53
CA GLN A 59 32.73 4.66 -2.60
C GLN A 59 33.92 3.73 -2.22
N PRO A 60 34.41 3.57 -0.97
CA PRO A 60 35.62 2.75 -0.76
C PRO A 60 35.38 1.23 -0.66
N GLN A 61 34.18 0.73 -0.36
CA GLN A 61 34.04 -0.71 -0.02
C GLN A 61 33.93 -1.67 -1.21
N LYS A 62 33.60 -1.19 -2.42
CA LYS A 62 33.48 -2.07 -3.60
C LYS A 62 34.82 -2.52 -4.21
N LYS A 63 35.96 -1.94 -3.83
CA LYS A 63 37.29 -2.34 -4.36
C LYS A 63 38.09 -3.28 -3.45
N GLN A 64 37.76 -3.42 -2.17
CA GLN A 64 38.45 -4.36 -1.27
C GLN A 64 37.77 -5.73 -1.12
N GLN A 65 36.52 -5.90 -1.54
CA GLN A 65 35.84 -7.21 -1.50
C GLN A 65 36.16 -8.14 -2.69
N ARG A 66 37.04 -7.73 -3.63
CA ARG A 66 37.46 -8.60 -4.76
C ARG A 66 38.61 -9.57 -4.45
N TYR A 67 39.16 -9.55 -3.24
CA TYR A 67 40.21 -10.48 -2.80
C TYR A 67 39.98 -10.95 -1.35
N ARG A 68 38.86 -11.62 -1.10
CA ARG A 68 38.78 -12.62 -0.02
C ARG A 68 38.00 -13.82 -0.58
N GLY A 69 38.72 -14.76 -1.16
CA GLY A 69 38.18 -16.11 -1.38
C GLY A 69 37.83 -16.69 -0.03
N THR A 70 36.55 -16.99 0.17
CA THR A 70 36.08 -17.72 1.34
C THR A 70 36.49 -19.20 1.20
N PRO A 71 36.93 -19.87 2.28
CA PRO A 71 37.39 -21.25 2.22
C PRO A 71 36.21 -22.19 1.95
N GLY A 72 36.44 -23.21 1.13
CA GLY A 72 35.49 -24.30 0.91
C GLY A 72 35.18 -25.09 2.18
N PRO A 73 34.10 -25.88 2.17
CA PRO A 73 33.64 -26.62 3.35
C PRO A 73 34.71 -27.60 3.84
N ARG A 74 35.02 -27.51 5.14
CA ARG A 74 35.89 -28.45 5.86
C ARG A 74 35.18 -29.80 5.95
N ASN A 75 35.78 -30.83 5.36
CA ASN A 75 35.50 -32.20 5.75
C ASN A 75 36.02 -32.42 7.17
N THR A 76 35.16 -32.99 8.01
CA THR A 76 35.53 -33.63 9.27
C THR A 76 36.35 -34.86 8.94
N ASP A 77 37.68 -34.73 8.96
CA ASP A 77 38.64 -35.78 9.31
C ASP A 77 40.00 -35.11 9.43
N GLY A 78 40.40 -34.84 10.67
CA GLY A 78 41.65 -34.18 10.98
C GLY A 78 42.82 -35.12 10.80
N GLN A 79 43.64 -34.90 9.77
CA GLN A 79 45.06 -35.28 9.77
C GLN A 79 45.86 -34.21 9.01
N LEU A 80 46.78 -33.58 9.75
CA LEU A 80 47.84 -32.71 9.23
C LEU A 80 48.96 -33.58 8.67
N ASN A 81 49.48 -33.23 7.50
CA ASN A 81 50.87 -33.45 7.15
C ASN A 81 51.36 -32.31 6.25
N GLU A 82 52.51 -31.77 6.63
CA GLU A 82 53.24 -30.71 5.94
C GLU A 82 54.05 -31.26 4.74
N ASP A 83 54.26 -30.34 3.80
CA ASP A 83 55.45 -30.12 2.97
C ASP A 83 55.75 -30.90 1.66
N VAL A 84 55.67 -30.11 0.57
CA VAL A 84 56.76 -29.75 -0.39
C VAL A 84 56.93 -30.50 -1.74
N SER A 85 56.76 -29.67 -2.79
CA SER A 85 57.39 -29.58 -4.14
C SER A 85 57.14 -30.58 -5.29
N VAL A 86 56.56 -30.00 -6.37
CA VAL A 86 56.97 -29.94 -7.80
C VAL A 86 57.61 -31.19 -8.45
N LEU A 87 57.00 -31.79 -9.48
CA LEU A 87 57.32 -31.65 -10.94
C LEU A 87 56.54 -32.68 -11.80
N GLU A 88 56.62 -32.49 -13.11
CA GLU A 88 55.72 -32.89 -14.21
C GLU A 88 55.66 -34.36 -14.69
N THR A 89 54.45 -34.76 -15.14
CA THR A 89 54.11 -35.65 -16.31
C THR A 89 54.43 -37.18 -16.24
N PRO A 90 54.00 -38.02 -17.23
CA PRO A 90 52.67 -38.64 -17.28
C PRO A 90 52.69 -40.19 -17.47
N ARG A 91 51.49 -40.80 -17.48
CA ARG A 91 51.06 -42.04 -18.20
C ARG A 91 51.06 -43.39 -17.45
N LYS A 92 50.00 -44.17 -17.77
CA LYS A 92 49.75 -45.63 -17.60
C LYS A 92 49.46 -46.12 -16.18
N GLU A 93 48.73 -47.20 -15.93
CA GLU A 93 47.72 -48.07 -16.57
C GLU A 93 47.16 -48.88 -15.37
N ALA A 94 45.89 -49.28 -15.46
CA ALA A 94 45.22 -50.41 -14.78
C ALA A 94 45.70 -50.92 -13.40
N SER A 95 44.77 -50.96 -12.43
CA SER A 95 44.65 -52.11 -11.52
C SER A 95 43.32 -52.07 -10.75
N ASP A 96 42.63 -53.20 -10.81
CA ASP A 96 41.52 -53.62 -9.96
C ASP A 96 41.75 -53.33 -8.47
N ARG A 97 40.71 -52.85 -7.78
CA ARG A 97 40.33 -53.39 -6.47
C ARG A 97 38.90 -53.04 -6.08
N SER A 98 38.22 -54.10 -5.69
CA SER A 98 36.87 -54.28 -5.19
C SER A 98 36.59 -53.69 -3.80
N VAL A 99 35.28 -53.63 -3.48
CA VAL A 99 34.60 -53.61 -2.14
C VAL A 99 34.22 -52.22 -1.60
N PRO A 100 33.08 -52.01 -0.89
CA PRO A 100 31.72 -52.55 -1.01
C PRO A 100 30.64 -51.46 -1.20
N LYS A 101 29.44 -51.87 -1.63
CA LYS A 101 28.21 -51.10 -1.57
C LYS A 101 27.72 -51.04 -0.12
N THR A 102 27.62 -49.86 0.46
CA THR A 102 26.88 -49.64 1.71
C THR A 102 25.54 -48.99 1.38
N THR A 103 24.52 -49.82 1.44
CA THR A 103 23.09 -49.50 1.45
C THR A 103 22.80 -48.58 2.62
N MET A 104 22.23 -47.39 2.37
CA MET A 104 21.61 -46.60 3.44
C MET A 104 20.14 -46.97 3.56
N HIS A 105 19.77 -47.29 4.79
CA HIS A 105 18.44 -47.61 5.27
C HIS A 105 17.45 -46.48 5.00
N ASP A 106 16.36 -46.83 4.31
CA ASP A 106 15.09 -46.14 4.43
C ASP A 106 14.56 -46.36 5.86
N GLN A 107 14.29 -45.27 6.57
CA GLN A 107 13.50 -45.31 7.80
C GLN A 107 12.02 -45.28 7.39
N GLU A 108 11.43 -46.47 7.41
CA GLU A 108 10.00 -46.70 7.42
C GLU A 108 9.39 -46.02 8.67
N ASN A 109 8.44 -45.11 8.46
CA ASN A 109 7.51 -44.72 9.50
C ASN A 109 6.24 -45.55 9.32
N GLU A 110 6.05 -46.52 10.22
CA GLU A 110 4.84 -47.31 10.37
C GLU A 110 3.62 -46.41 10.56
N SER A 111 2.68 -46.50 9.63
CA SER A 111 1.31 -46.02 9.77
C SER A 111 0.47 -47.10 10.43
N VAL A 112 -0.10 -46.80 11.60
CA VAL A 112 -1.10 -47.66 12.25
C VAL A 112 -2.45 -47.46 11.59
N ASP A 113 -2.99 -48.57 11.10
CA ASP A 113 -4.34 -48.78 10.58
C ASP A 113 -5.41 -48.63 11.68
N ALA A 114 -6.53 -47.97 11.35
CA ALA A 114 -7.83 -48.27 11.93
C ALA A 114 -8.99 -47.72 11.07
N SER A 115 -9.48 -48.58 10.19
CA SER A 115 -10.90 -48.96 9.99
C SER A 115 -11.98 -47.90 9.65
N ASN A 116 -12.50 -48.04 8.42
CA ASN A 116 -13.90 -48.28 8.04
C ASN A 116 -15.02 -47.56 8.81
N VAL A 117 -15.76 -46.66 8.12
CA VAL A 117 -17.24 -46.59 8.16
C VAL A 117 -17.80 -46.09 6.83
N SER A 118 -18.82 -46.80 6.34
CA SER A 118 -19.56 -46.66 5.09
C SER A 118 -20.35 -45.34 4.92
N THR A 119 -20.56 -45.02 3.64
CA THR A 119 -21.51 -44.05 3.05
C THR A 119 -22.98 -44.37 3.36
N PRO A 120 -23.89 -43.39 3.17
CA PRO A 120 -24.71 -43.42 1.96
C PRO A 120 -24.99 -42.05 1.28
N VAL A 121 -25.10 -42.16 -0.05
CA VAL A 121 -25.71 -41.26 -1.07
C VAL A 121 -27.21 -41.04 -0.73
N PRO A 122 -27.84 -39.85 -0.94
CA PRO A 122 -28.33 -39.36 -2.25
C PRO A 122 -28.36 -37.81 -2.36
N ALA A 123 -28.78 -37.11 -3.41
CA ALA A 123 -29.57 -37.40 -4.60
C ALA A 123 -29.19 -36.40 -5.72
N SER A 124 -29.35 -36.86 -6.95
CA SER A 124 -29.35 -36.09 -8.20
C SER A 124 -30.46 -35.03 -8.24
N TYR A 125 -30.13 -33.80 -8.62
CA TYR A 125 -31.09 -32.86 -9.20
C TYR A 125 -30.63 -32.45 -10.61
N SER A 126 -31.41 -32.93 -11.57
CA SER A 126 -31.47 -32.46 -12.95
C SER A 126 -32.35 -31.22 -12.99
N SER A 127 -31.87 -30.12 -13.54
CA SER A 127 -32.74 -29.10 -14.13
C SER A 127 -32.07 -28.49 -15.37
N THR A 128 -32.59 -28.91 -16.50
CA THR A 128 -32.73 -28.14 -17.73
C THR A 128 -33.41 -26.81 -17.44
N GLU A 129 -32.93 -25.67 -17.96
CA GLU A 129 -33.70 -24.85 -18.91
C GLU A 129 -32.99 -23.55 -19.33
N SER A 130 -33.17 -23.26 -20.62
CA SER A 130 -33.37 -21.93 -21.22
C SER A 130 -32.14 -21.04 -21.46
N GLU A 131 -31.55 -21.27 -22.63
CA GLU A 131 -30.96 -20.22 -23.48
C GLU A 131 -31.93 -19.03 -23.63
N LYS A 132 -31.43 -17.82 -23.38
CA LYS A 132 -32.01 -16.61 -23.99
C LYS A 132 -30.91 -15.73 -24.55
N ARG A 133 -30.63 -16.03 -25.82
CA ARG A 133 -29.89 -15.26 -26.81
C ARG A 133 -30.46 -13.83 -26.86
N LEU A 134 -29.66 -12.82 -26.51
CA LEU A 134 -29.96 -11.42 -26.82
C LEU A 134 -29.06 -10.97 -27.97
N GLU A 135 -29.74 -10.51 -29.01
CA GLU A 135 -29.19 -10.04 -30.27
C GLU A 135 -28.50 -8.68 -30.09
N SER A 136 -27.33 -8.56 -30.70
CA SER A 136 -26.61 -7.33 -30.95
C SER A 136 -27.15 -6.65 -32.22
N PRO A 137 -27.24 -5.31 -32.25
CA PRO A 137 -27.27 -4.56 -33.51
C PRO A 137 -25.90 -3.98 -33.83
N THR A 138 -25.42 -4.36 -35.01
CA THR A 138 -24.23 -3.88 -35.71
C THR A 138 -24.52 -2.61 -36.52
N ALA A 139 -23.54 -1.69 -36.55
CA ALA A 139 -23.24 -0.64 -37.55
C ALA A 139 -24.35 0.38 -37.90
N THR A 140 -24.07 1.67 -38.10
CA THR A 140 -23.30 2.33 -39.18
C THR A 140 -23.47 3.84 -38.85
N ALA A 141 -22.56 4.80 -39.04
CA ALA A 141 -22.02 5.27 -40.30
C ALA A 141 -21.09 6.46 -40.01
N ALA A 142 -20.02 6.55 -40.79
CA ALA A 142 -19.12 7.68 -40.86
C ALA A 142 -19.78 8.87 -41.59
N ALA A 143 -19.57 10.08 -41.07
CA ALA A 143 -19.81 11.31 -41.80
C ALA A 143 -18.63 12.26 -41.63
N ALA A 144 -17.94 12.48 -42.75
CA ALA A 144 -16.89 13.47 -42.92
C ALA A 144 -17.45 14.88 -42.70
N THR A 145 -16.69 15.76 -42.03
CA THR A 145 -16.99 17.19 -42.00
C THR A 145 -15.75 17.98 -42.42
N SER A 146 -15.98 18.77 -43.45
CA SER A 146 -15.09 19.64 -44.18
C SER A 146 -14.50 20.78 -43.35
N VAL A 147 -13.23 21.06 -43.63
CA VAL A 147 -12.46 22.20 -43.14
C VAL A 147 -12.93 23.48 -43.85
N SER A 148 -13.39 24.48 -43.10
CA SER A 148 -13.52 25.86 -43.59
C SER A 148 -12.70 26.79 -42.70
N ALA A 149 -11.64 27.36 -43.29
CA ALA A 149 -10.80 28.37 -42.68
C ALA A 149 -11.51 29.73 -42.69
N ALA A 150 -11.84 30.25 -41.50
CA ALA A 150 -12.31 31.62 -41.33
C ALA A 150 -11.35 32.38 -40.41
N LYS A 151 -10.63 33.34 -41.00
CA LYS A 151 -9.83 34.37 -40.33
C LYS A 151 -10.79 35.25 -39.51
N THR A 152 -10.70 35.20 -38.19
CA THR A 152 -11.39 36.15 -37.29
C THR A 152 -10.40 36.76 -36.33
N THR A 153 -10.29 38.08 -36.43
CA THR A 153 -9.38 38.98 -35.73
C THR A 153 -9.83 39.22 -34.28
N GLU A 154 -8.84 39.18 -33.38
CA GLU A 154 -8.73 39.85 -32.06
C GLU A 154 -10.01 40.35 -31.37
N LYS A 155 -10.56 39.52 -30.47
CA LYS A 155 -11.28 39.94 -29.24
C LYS A 155 -11.49 38.77 -28.25
N LYS A 156 -10.48 37.90 -28.08
CA LYS A 156 -10.63 36.56 -27.48
C LYS A 156 -10.15 36.38 -26.02
N SER A 157 -9.69 37.41 -25.31
CA SER A 157 -9.03 37.17 -24.01
C SER A 157 -9.98 37.02 -22.80
N THR A 158 -11.20 37.58 -22.84
CA THR A 158 -12.17 37.51 -21.73
C THR A 158 -13.09 36.31 -21.83
N SER A 159 -13.52 35.94 -23.05
CA SER A 159 -14.38 34.78 -23.30
C SER A 159 -13.65 33.45 -23.07
N GLU A 160 -12.36 33.38 -23.39
CA GLU A 160 -11.57 32.16 -23.22
C GLU A 160 -11.22 31.91 -21.74
N LYS A 161 -11.01 32.97 -20.93
CA LYS A 161 -10.92 32.86 -19.47
C LYS A 161 -12.25 32.43 -18.84
N ALA A 162 -13.38 32.99 -19.27
CA ALA A 162 -14.70 32.56 -18.80
C ALA A 162 -15.01 31.11 -19.21
N ALA A 163 -14.62 30.70 -20.42
CA ALA A 163 -14.76 29.33 -20.89
C ALA A 163 -13.83 28.35 -20.16
N ILE A 164 -12.60 28.74 -19.83
CA ILE A 164 -11.69 27.93 -19.02
C ILE A 164 -12.21 27.82 -17.58
N VAL A 165 -12.70 28.90 -16.98
CA VAL A 165 -13.33 28.87 -15.65
C VAL A 165 -14.59 28.01 -15.66
N ALA A 166 -15.44 28.13 -16.68
CA ALA A 166 -16.63 27.31 -16.85
C ALA A 166 -16.29 25.83 -17.12
N ARG A 167 -15.21 25.54 -17.88
CA ARG A 167 -14.74 24.18 -18.16
C ARG A 167 -14.04 23.55 -16.95
N THR A 168 -13.43 24.37 -16.09
CA THR A 168 -12.87 23.96 -14.79
C THR A 168 -13.97 23.79 -13.73
N GLN A 169 -15.07 24.54 -13.80
CA GLN A 169 -16.26 24.32 -12.97
C GLN A 169 -17.15 23.18 -13.49
N ALA A 170 -17.04 22.83 -14.78
CA ALA A 170 -17.63 21.64 -15.39
C ALA A 170 -16.77 20.38 -15.18
N VAL A 171 -15.73 20.44 -14.34
CA VAL A 171 -15.17 19.25 -13.70
C VAL A 171 -16.36 18.54 -13.07
N ARG A 172 -16.68 17.37 -13.61
CA ARG A 172 -17.88 16.57 -13.32
C ARG A 172 -18.28 16.78 -11.86
N LYS A 173 -19.43 17.41 -11.63
CA LYS A 173 -20.15 17.22 -10.37
C LYS A 173 -20.29 15.72 -10.24
N MET A 174 -19.46 15.12 -9.40
CA MET A 174 -19.64 13.74 -9.02
C MET A 174 -20.94 13.74 -8.26
N LYS A 175 -22.01 13.35 -8.95
CA LYS A 175 -23.25 12.95 -8.30
C LYS A 175 -22.81 11.78 -7.43
N GLY A 176 -22.71 11.99 -6.13
CA GLY A 176 -22.69 10.87 -5.19
C GLY A 176 -24.00 10.13 -5.40
N THR A 177 -23.97 9.07 -6.22
CA THR A 177 -25.17 8.42 -6.75
C THR A 177 -25.69 7.31 -5.85
N SER A 178 -25.08 7.03 -4.71
CA SER A 178 -25.66 6.08 -3.76
C SER A 178 -25.64 6.63 -2.33
N ASN A 179 -26.65 6.23 -1.56
CA ASN A 179 -26.69 6.37 -0.10
C ASN A 179 -25.68 5.43 0.58
N GLU A 180 -24.91 4.66 -0.18
CA GLU A 180 -23.75 3.92 0.32
C GLU A 180 -22.67 4.93 0.70
N HIS A 181 -21.92 4.63 1.73
CA HIS A 181 -20.88 5.52 2.25
C HIS A 181 -19.80 5.78 1.17
N PRO A 182 -19.80 6.92 0.43
CA PRO A 182 -19.05 7.05 -0.83
C PRO A 182 -17.53 6.96 -0.68
N GLY A 183 -17.01 7.15 0.54
CA GLY A 183 -15.58 7.00 0.81
C GLY A 183 -15.12 5.55 1.01
N MET A 184 -16.01 4.56 1.18
CA MET A 184 -15.61 3.17 1.46
C MET A 184 -14.95 2.50 0.25
N GLU A 185 -15.39 2.79 -0.96
CA GLU A 185 -14.70 2.30 -2.17
C GLU A 185 -13.28 2.88 -2.25
N GLY A 186 -13.14 4.19 -2.00
CA GLY A 186 -11.84 4.85 -1.92
C GLY A 186 -10.95 4.25 -0.82
N PHE A 187 -11.54 3.96 0.35
CA PHE A 187 -10.88 3.30 1.46
C PHE A 187 -10.37 1.92 1.07
N SER A 188 -11.22 1.06 0.48
CA SER A 188 -10.82 -0.28 0.07
C SER A 188 -9.67 -0.25 -0.93
N ASN A 189 -9.72 0.64 -1.93
CA ASN A 189 -8.64 0.79 -2.90
C ASN A 189 -7.34 1.26 -2.24
N TRP A 190 -7.42 2.26 -1.35
CA TRP A 190 -6.26 2.73 -0.58
C TRP A 190 -5.69 1.63 0.32
N TYR A 191 -6.56 0.88 0.99
CA TYR A 191 -6.23 -0.23 1.87
C TYR A 191 -5.47 -1.35 1.15
N GLU A 192 -5.95 -1.76 -0.02
CA GLU A 192 -5.28 -2.80 -0.83
C GLU A 192 -3.88 -2.35 -1.24
N VAL A 193 -3.72 -1.07 -1.63
CA VAL A 193 -2.39 -0.50 -1.92
C VAL A 193 -1.51 -0.48 -0.68
N GLU A 194 -2.03 -0.03 0.46
CA GLU A 194 -1.27 0.08 1.70
C GLU A 194 -0.79 -1.29 2.21
N THR A 195 -1.67 -2.29 2.19
CA THR A 195 -1.33 -3.66 2.59
C THR A 195 -0.41 -4.36 1.59
N SER A 196 -0.49 -4.00 0.30
CA SER A 196 0.43 -4.52 -0.72
C SER A 196 1.90 -4.19 -0.47
N LEU A 197 2.17 -3.15 0.34
CA LEU A 197 3.53 -2.78 0.74
C LEU A 197 4.19 -3.86 1.63
N PHE A 198 3.40 -4.68 2.32
CA PHE A 198 3.88 -5.74 3.20
C PHE A 198 3.92 -7.09 2.50
N ARG A 199 2.94 -7.36 1.62
CA ARG A 199 2.82 -8.63 0.91
C ARG A 199 1.85 -8.55 -0.25
N ILE A 200 1.92 -9.50 -1.17
CA ILE A 200 0.94 -9.67 -2.24
C ILE A 200 0.30 -11.05 -2.15
N TYR A 201 -1.01 -11.09 -2.30
CA TYR A 201 -1.78 -12.30 -2.60
C TYR A 201 -2.27 -12.22 -4.05
N THR A 202 -1.98 -13.24 -4.86
CA THR A 202 -2.59 -13.39 -6.19
C THR A 202 -3.33 -14.72 -6.23
N LEU A 203 -4.65 -14.65 -6.10
CA LEU A 203 -5.54 -15.80 -6.09
C LEU A 203 -5.86 -16.27 -7.51
N ALA A 204 -5.93 -17.58 -7.68
CA ALA A 204 -6.32 -18.17 -8.94
C ALA A 204 -7.85 -18.19 -9.10
N PRO A 205 -8.38 -17.66 -10.22
CA PRO A 205 -9.81 -17.72 -10.51
C PRO A 205 -10.24 -19.16 -10.79
N ARG A 206 -11.49 -19.49 -10.47
CA ARG A 206 -12.10 -20.80 -10.78
C ARG A 206 -12.35 -20.99 -12.27
N ASP A 207 -12.54 -19.90 -12.99
CA ASP A 207 -12.72 -19.94 -14.43
C ASP A 207 -11.41 -20.43 -15.08
N PRO A 208 -11.37 -21.64 -15.66
CA PRO A 208 -10.16 -22.21 -16.24
C PRO A 208 -9.69 -21.45 -17.48
N SER A 209 -10.54 -20.59 -18.07
CA SER A 209 -10.15 -19.74 -19.18
C SER A 209 -9.30 -18.54 -18.76
N VAL A 210 -9.29 -18.20 -17.47
CA VAL A 210 -8.53 -17.09 -16.92
C VAL A 210 -7.24 -17.61 -16.31
N VAL A 211 -6.11 -17.34 -16.98
CA VAL A 211 -4.78 -17.72 -16.50
C VAL A 211 -4.40 -16.86 -15.29
N THR A 212 -4.05 -17.49 -14.18
CA THR A 212 -3.43 -16.81 -13.03
C THR A 212 -2.06 -16.31 -13.42
N ILE A 213 -1.89 -14.99 -13.51
CA ILE A 213 -0.61 -14.38 -13.82
C ILE A 213 0.20 -14.27 -12.52
N PRO A 214 1.42 -14.81 -12.44
CA PRO A 214 2.26 -14.64 -11.26
C PRO A 214 2.59 -13.16 -11.05
N PRO A 215 2.86 -12.72 -9.80
CA PRO A 215 3.29 -11.36 -9.54
C PRO A 215 4.58 -11.03 -10.31
N TYR A 216 4.83 -9.73 -10.55
CA TYR A 216 5.95 -9.21 -11.36
C TYR A 216 7.35 -9.63 -10.88
N VAL A 217 7.45 -10.25 -9.70
CA VAL A 217 8.68 -10.85 -9.17
C VAL A 217 8.61 -12.37 -9.41
N PRO A 218 8.94 -12.88 -10.61
CA PRO A 218 8.77 -14.29 -10.94
C PRO A 218 9.87 -15.20 -10.39
N HIS A 219 10.82 -14.67 -9.61
CA HIS A 219 11.92 -15.42 -9.02
C HIS A 219 12.37 -14.76 -7.71
N SER A 220 12.93 -15.56 -6.81
CA SER A 220 13.48 -15.04 -5.57
C SER A 220 14.64 -14.09 -5.81
N ARG A 221 14.74 -13.07 -4.95
CA ARG A 221 15.92 -12.21 -4.82
C ARG A 221 16.66 -12.56 -3.55
N ARG A 222 17.97 -12.32 -3.52
CA ARG A 222 18.74 -12.48 -2.28
C ARG A 222 18.32 -11.37 -1.32
N GLY A 223 17.40 -11.70 -0.41
CA GLY A 223 16.99 -10.85 0.69
C GLY A 223 17.84 -11.12 1.94
N ASP A 224 18.14 -10.07 2.70
CA ASP A 224 18.86 -10.17 3.97
C ASP A 224 17.93 -10.14 5.20
N VAL A 225 16.61 -10.03 4.97
CA VAL A 225 15.60 -9.97 6.03
C VAL A 225 14.85 -11.29 6.08
N SER A 226 15.12 -12.08 7.12
CA SER A 226 14.44 -13.35 7.40
C SER A 226 13.05 -13.10 7.99
N ILE A 227 12.09 -13.92 7.60
CA ILE A 227 10.74 -13.97 8.18
C ILE A 227 10.31 -15.44 8.36
N GLU A 228 9.41 -15.71 9.29
CA GLU A 228 8.72 -16.97 9.47
C GLU A 228 7.36 -16.88 8.76
N LEU A 229 7.02 -17.87 7.95
CA LEU A 229 5.67 -18.06 7.41
C LEU A 229 4.95 -19.11 8.23
N GLU A 230 3.71 -18.83 8.64
CA GLU A 230 2.79 -19.80 9.22
C GLU A 230 1.49 -19.78 8.41
N VAL A 231 1.20 -20.89 7.72
CA VAL A 231 0.01 -21.02 6.87
C VAL A 231 -0.86 -22.15 7.38
N THR A 232 -2.11 -21.83 7.70
CA THR A 232 -3.11 -22.83 8.11
C THR A 232 -4.06 -23.12 6.96
N ASN A 233 -4.27 -24.39 6.65
CA ASN A 233 -5.17 -24.82 5.58
C ASN A 233 -6.55 -25.18 6.15
N HIS A 234 -7.51 -24.26 6.12
CA HIS A 234 -8.92 -24.52 6.43
C HIS A 234 -9.73 -24.98 5.20
N THR A 235 -9.08 -25.24 4.07
CA THR A 235 -9.75 -25.78 2.88
C THR A 235 -9.92 -27.29 2.97
N ASN A 236 -10.73 -27.85 2.06
CA ASN A 236 -10.86 -29.30 1.87
C ASN A 236 -9.80 -29.90 0.92
N TYR A 237 -8.88 -29.07 0.40
CA TYR A 237 -7.83 -29.48 -0.53
C TYR A 237 -6.54 -29.83 0.21
N ASN A 238 -5.81 -30.82 -0.29
CA ASN A 238 -4.41 -31.01 0.12
C ASN A 238 -3.56 -30.02 -0.67
N ILE A 239 -2.70 -29.27 0.00
CA ILE A 239 -1.94 -28.19 -0.64
C ILE A 239 -0.46 -28.56 -0.70
N HIS A 240 0.12 -28.65 -1.88
CA HIS A 240 1.57 -28.64 -2.06
C HIS A 240 2.09 -27.19 -2.00
N VAL A 241 3.22 -27.02 -1.32
CA VAL A 241 3.86 -25.71 -1.14
C VAL A 241 5.19 -25.68 -1.86
N PHE A 242 5.39 -24.68 -2.72
CA PHE A 242 6.59 -24.49 -3.50
C PHE A 242 7.21 -23.12 -3.22
N TRP A 243 8.52 -23.10 -3.10
CA TRP A 243 9.32 -21.89 -3.19
C TRP A 243 9.71 -21.66 -4.65
N VAL A 244 9.62 -20.43 -5.13
CA VAL A 244 10.14 -20.06 -6.44
C VAL A 244 11.61 -19.68 -6.29
N ASP A 245 12.53 -20.49 -6.79
CA ASP A 245 13.96 -20.28 -6.60
C ASP A 245 14.49 -19.03 -7.34
N TYR A 246 15.81 -18.81 -7.23
CA TYR A 246 16.48 -17.67 -7.88
C TYR A 246 16.46 -17.69 -9.42
N HIS A 247 16.14 -18.84 -10.02
CA HIS A 247 16.02 -19.01 -11.48
C HIS A 247 14.56 -19.04 -11.94
N GLY A 248 13.59 -18.91 -11.02
CA GLY A 248 12.16 -18.98 -11.32
C GLY A 248 11.59 -20.40 -11.32
N ASN A 249 12.35 -21.42 -10.89
CA ASN A 249 11.86 -22.79 -10.83
C ASN A 249 11.08 -23.03 -9.53
N LEU A 250 10.06 -23.89 -9.60
CA LEU A 250 9.30 -24.33 -8.43
C LEU A 250 10.07 -25.44 -7.69
N VAL A 251 10.44 -25.17 -6.44
CA VAL A 251 11.09 -26.11 -5.53
C VAL A 251 10.12 -26.48 -4.43
N ARG A 252 9.68 -27.74 -4.40
CA ARG A 252 8.74 -28.23 -3.37
C ARG A 252 9.36 -28.13 -1.98
N LYS A 253 8.62 -27.57 -1.03
CA LYS A 253 9.04 -27.40 0.37
C LYS A 253 8.18 -28.16 1.37
N GLY A 254 6.99 -28.61 0.98
CA GLY A 254 6.16 -29.43 1.84
C GLY A 254 4.74 -29.59 1.32
N ASN A 255 3.87 -30.01 2.22
CA ASN A 255 2.43 -30.11 2.01
C ASN A 255 1.68 -29.63 3.26
N ILE A 256 0.51 -29.04 3.06
CA ILE A 256 -0.42 -28.66 4.11
C ILE A 256 -1.66 -29.57 3.97
N PRO A 257 -1.87 -30.53 4.88
CA PRO A 257 -3.07 -31.35 4.87
C PRO A 257 -4.34 -30.51 4.90
N ARG A 258 -5.41 -31.00 4.27
CA ARG A 258 -6.75 -30.41 4.37
C ARG A 258 -7.25 -30.37 5.82
N ASN A 259 -8.26 -29.55 6.09
CA ASN A 259 -8.98 -29.49 7.37
C ASN A 259 -8.10 -29.18 8.60
N ARG A 260 -7.44 -28.03 8.57
CA ARG A 260 -6.59 -27.43 9.64
C ARG A 260 -5.16 -27.95 9.71
N GLY A 261 -4.58 -28.43 8.62
CA GLY A 261 -3.13 -28.60 8.53
C GLY A 261 -2.42 -27.25 8.72
N VAL A 262 -1.28 -27.25 9.40
CA VAL A 262 -0.44 -26.07 9.59
C VAL A 262 0.93 -26.34 8.98
N TRP A 263 1.45 -25.38 8.23
CA TRP A 263 2.79 -25.42 7.67
C TRP A 263 3.57 -24.19 8.07
N LYS A 264 4.83 -24.40 8.48
CA LYS A 264 5.74 -23.35 8.91
C LYS A 264 7.05 -23.40 8.13
N GLN A 265 7.60 -22.23 7.83
CA GLN A 265 8.86 -22.14 7.08
C GLN A 265 9.53 -20.80 7.31
N SER A 266 10.81 -20.83 7.69
CA SER A 266 11.66 -19.63 7.61
C SER A 266 12.00 -19.34 6.16
N THR A 267 11.85 -18.08 5.75
CA THR A 267 12.15 -17.58 4.41
C THR A 267 12.70 -16.16 4.48
N TYR A 268 12.82 -15.48 3.34
CA TYR A 268 13.24 -14.09 3.27
C TYR A 268 12.17 -13.26 2.56
N ILE A 269 12.18 -11.94 2.81
CA ILE A 269 11.42 -11.00 1.99
C ILE A 269 11.82 -11.15 0.51
N ASP A 270 10.90 -10.83 -0.39
CA ASP A 270 11.02 -11.01 -1.85
C ASP A 270 11.13 -12.46 -2.33
N HIS A 271 10.94 -13.47 -1.48
CA HIS A 271 10.86 -14.88 -1.91
C HIS A 271 9.42 -15.26 -2.25
N PRO A 272 9.09 -15.53 -3.53
CA PRO A 272 7.74 -15.93 -3.92
C PRO A 272 7.44 -17.38 -3.51
N TRP A 273 6.18 -17.61 -3.15
CA TRP A 273 5.62 -18.90 -2.76
C TRP A 273 4.40 -19.24 -3.61
N VAL A 274 4.27 -20.51 -3.95
CA VAL A 274 3.13 -21.05 -4.71
C VAL A 274 2.46 -22.13 -3.89
N PHE A 275 1.14 -22.00 -3.75
CA PHE A 275 0.28 -22.98 -3.12
C PHE A 275 -0.57 -23.62 -4.20
N GLN A 276 -0.40 -24.92 -4.35
CA GLN A 276 -0.96 -25.71 -5.44
C GLN A 276 -1.77 -26.87 -4.86
N ASP A 277 -2.88 -27.20 -5.50
CA ASP A 277 -3.61 -28.42 -5.21
C ASP A 277 -2.72 -29.66 -5.42
N ALA A 278 -2.71 -30.55 -4.45
CA ALA A 278 -1.83 -31.72 -4.47
C ALA A 278 -2.23 -32.75 -5.53
N ASP A 279 -3.52 -32.83 -5.85
CA ASP A 279 -4.09 -33.87 -6.70
C ASP A 279 -4.14 -33.42 -8.18
N THR A 280 -4.54 -32.18 -8.42
CA THR A 280 -4.76 -31.63 -9.76
C THR A 280 -3.62 -30.79 -10.29
N ALA A 281 -2.64 -30.45 -9.44
CA ALA A 281 -1.60 -29.49 -9.77
C ALA A 281 -2.14 -28.09 -10.14
N GLN A 282 -3.39 -27.75 -9.76
CA GLN A 282 -3.94 -26.42 -9.97
C GLN A 282 -3.32 -25.42 -8.98
N ILE A 283 -2.84 -24.28 -9.48
CA ILE A 283 -2.35 -23.20 -8.60
C ILE A 283 -3.56 -22.51 -7.96
N TYR A 284 -3.50 -22.29 -6.65
CA TYR A 284 -4.53 -21.55 -5.90
C TYR A 284 -4.06 -20.17 -5.46
N LEU A 285 -2.79 -20.03 -5.08
CA LEU A 285 -2.25 -18.78 -4.56
C LEU A 285 -0.78 -18.60 -4.94
N TYR A 286 -0.45 -17.40 -5.42
CA TYR A 286 0.89 -16.85 -5.31
C TYR A 286 0.97 -15.90 -4.12
N TYR A 287 2.02 -16.03 -3.34
CA TYR A 287 2.29 -15.20 -2.18
C TYR A 287 3.70 -14.64 -2.24
N VAL A 288 3.85 -13.34 -2.00
CA VAL A 288 5.17 -12.69 -1.90
C VAL A 288 5.20 -11.80 -0.67
N PRO A 289 6.07 -12.05 0.31
CA PRO A 289 6.29 -11.14 1.42
C PRO A 289 7.28 -10.04 1.01
N PHE A 290 6.93 -8.77 1.16
CA PHE A 290 7.79 -7.63 0.82
C PHE A 290 8.44 -6.97 2.04
N ARG A 291 7.77 -7.00 3.19
CA ARG A 291 8.25 -6.38 4.43
C ARG A 291 7.79 -7.15 5.63
N ALA A 292 8.59 -7.12 6.70
CA ALA A 292 8.13 -7.50 8.02
C ALA A 292 6.95 -6.60 8.43
N ILE A 293 5.88 -7.20 8.95
CA ILE A 293 4.77 -6.46 9.54
C ILE A 293 5.14 -6.10 10.98
N PRO A 294 5.15 -4.82 11.37
CA PRO A 294 5.43 -4.43 12.75
C PRO A 294 4.44 -5.04 13.74
N THR A 295 4.97 -5.47 14.88
CA THR A 295 4.17 -6.05 15.96
C THR A 295 3.39 -4.97 16.71
N THR A 296 2.22 -5.32 17.24
CA THR A 296 1.51 -4.46 18.21
C THR A 296 1.17 -5.27 19.47
N PRO A 297 0.85 -4.60 20.60
CA PRO A 297 0.40 -5.30 21.80
C PRO A 297 -0.81 -6.22 21.58
N GLU A 298 -1.71 -5.87 20.66
CA GLU A 298 -2.92 -6.63 20.36
C GLU A 298 -2.67 -7.82 19.43
N VAL A 299 -1.71 -7.69 18.51
CA VAL A 299 -1.46 -8.69 17.48
C VAL A 299 0.05 -8.86 17.28
N SER A 300 0.58 -9.94 17.85
CA SER A 300 1.99 -10.31 17.68
C SER A 300 2.27 -10.76 16.25
N THR A 301 3.27 -10.15 15.64
CA THR A 301 3.87 -10.56 14.37
C THR A 301 5.33 -10.98 14.57
N ILE A 302 5.64 -11.51 15.75
CA ILE A 302 6.94 -12.07 16.08
C ILE A 302 6.84 -13.60 16.06
N GLY A 303 7.81 -14.23 15.42
CA GLY A 303 7.97 -15.67 15.30
C GLY A 303 8.25 -16.34 16.64
N SER A 304 8.31 -17.68 16.59
CA SER A 304 8.49 -18.50 17.80
C SER A 304 9.83 -18.29 18.51
N ASP A 305 10.83 -17.78 17.80
CA ASP A 305 12.16 -17.45 18.32
C ASP A 305 12.21 -16.08 19.03
N GLY A 306 11.12 -15.31 19.01
CA GLY A 306 11.05 -13.98 19.61
C GLY A 306 11.79 -12.88 18.85
N THR A 307 12.38 -13.17 17.69
CA THR A 307 13.25 -12.22 16.95
C THR A 307 12.91 -12.10 15.46
N THR A 308 12.44 -13.17 14.84
CA THR A 308 12.09 -13.21 13.43
C THR A 308 10.67 -12.65 13.24
N ALA A 309 10.44 -11.87 12.19
CA ALA A 309 9.08 -11.41 11.87
C ALA A 309 8.21 -12.58 11.38
N LEU A 310 6.94 -12.62 11.76
CA LEU A 310 5.99 -13.68 11.43
C LEU A 310 4.89 -13.15 10.50
N HIS A 311 4.73 -13.81 9.36
CA HIS A 311 3.56 -13.65 8.50
C HIS A 311 2.66 -14.87 8.66
N LYS A 312 1.46 -14.64 9.19
CA LYS A 312 0.50 -15.69 9.52
C LYS A 312 -0.84 -15.45 8.82
N PHE A 313 -1.31 -16.45 8.07
CA PHE A 313 -2.62 -16.42 7.42
C PHE A 313 -3.20 -17.83 7.27
N ALA A 314 -4.49 -17.92 6.96
CA ALA A 314 -5.17 -19.16 6.66
C ALA A 314 -5.77 -19.15 5.24
N LEU A 315 -5.68 -20.30 4.58
CA LEU A 315 -6.40 -20.60 3.34
C LEU A 315 -7.80 -21.09 3.73
N ILE A 316 -8.86 -20.46 3.23
CA ILE A 316 -10.25 -20.81 3.57
C ILE A 316 -11.03 -21.23 2.33
N ASN A 317 -12.03 -22.09 2.50
CA ASN A 317 -13.03 -22.32 1.46
C ASN A 317 -13.88 -21.06 1.31
N ASP A 318 -13.97 -20.52 0.11
CA ASP A 318 -14.79 -19.34 -0.18
C ASP A 318 -15.69 -19.64 -1.38
N TRP A 319 -16.77 -20.38 -1.15
CA TRP A 319 -17.63 -20.94 -2.21
C TRP A 319 -18.32 -19.86 -3.04
N GLU A 320 -18.54 -18.68 -2.48
CA GLU A 320 -19.21 -17.55 -3.15
C GLU A 320 -18.23 -16.73 -4.00
N SER A 321 -16.93 -16.87 -3.76
CA SER A 321 -15.89 -16.16 -4.49
C SER A 321 -15.62 -16.77 -5.87
N ALA A 322 -15.19 -15.90 -6.79
CA ALA A 322 -14.69 -16.27 -8.11
C ALA A 322 -13.34 -17.02 -8.05
N PHE A 323 -12.72 -17.15 -6.88
CA PHE A 323 -11.42 -17.79 -6.67
C PHE A 323 -11.55 -19.19 -6.07
N TYR A 324 -10.55 -20.05 -6.29
CA TYR A 324 -10.54 -21.40 -5.73
C TYR A 324 -10.56 -21.41 -4.20
N ILE A 325 -9.83 -20.46 -3.59
CA ILE A 325 -9.71 -20.31 -2.14
C ILE A 325 -9.84 -18.83 -1.76
N GLY A 326 -10.21 -18.56 -0.51
CA GLY A 326 -10.10 -17.25 0.12
C GLY A 326 -8.90 -17.20 1.07
N ILE A 327 -8.57 -15.98 1.52
CA ILE A 327 -7.57 -15.75 2.57
C ILE A 327 -8.27 -15.25 3.82
N GLN A 328 -7.89 -15.80 4.97
CA GLN A 328 -8.17 -15.21 6.27
C GLN A 328 -6.85 -14.73 6.87
N ASP A 329 -6.78 -13.45 7.18
CA ASP A 329 -5.62 -12.86 7.80
C ASP A 329 -6.03 -11.84 8.85
N ASP A 330 -5.65 -12.10 10.08
CA ASP A 330 -6.13 -11.30 11.21
C ASP A 330 -5.30 -10.00 11.38
N VAL A 331 -4.15 -9.90 10.72
CA VAL A 331 -3.24 -8.74 10.79
C VAL A 331 -3.59 -7.71 9.72
N LEU A 332 -3.66 -8.13 8.46
CA LEU A 332 -4.04 -7.34 7.29
C LEU A 332 -5.14 -8.09 6.50
N PRO A 333 -6.42 -8.00 6.93
CA PRO A 333 -7.54 -8.71 6.33
C PRO A 333 -7.64 -8.63 4.80
N PHE A 334 -7.85 -9.76 4.13
CA PHE A 334 -7.93 -9.81 2.67
C PHE A 334 -9.18 -10.57 2.18
N PRO A 335 -9.86 -10.11 1.10
CA PRO A 335 -9.77 -8.75 0.57
C PRO A 335 -10.38 -7.74 1.56
N GLY A 336 -9.85 -6.53 1.60
CA GLY A 336 -10.34 -5.46 2.48
C GLY A 336 -11.81 -5.13 2.23
N THR A 337 -12.28 -5.22 0.98
CA THR A 337 -13.69 -5.02 0.60
C THR A 337 -14.65 -5.99 1.30
N ALA A 338 -14.24 -7.22 1.54
CA ALA A 338 -15.08 -8.22 2.21
C ALA A 338 -15.00 -8.11 3.74
N ARG A 339 -13.85 -7.66 4.27
CA ARG A 339 -13.54 -7.72 5.72
C ARG A 339 -13.74 -6.41 6.45
N LEU A 340 -13.69 -5.27 5.76
CA LEU A 340 -13.79 -3.93 6.31
C LEU A 340 -14.96 -3.17 5.65
N GLN A 341 -16.15 -3.76 5.71
CA GLN A 341 -17.36 -3.22 5.06
C GLN A 341 -17.93 -2.01 5.81
N ASN A 342 -17.72 -1.94 7.13
CA ASN A 342 -18.21 -0.87 7.97
C ASN A 342 -17.13 0.21 8.18
N PRO A 343 -17.48 1.51 8.04
CA PRO A 343 -16.64 2.64 8.43
C PRO A 343 -15.91 2.48 9.77
N LEU A 344 -16.60 1.97 10.81
CA LEU A 344 -16.00 1.82 12.13
C LEU A 344 -14.84 0.81 12.13
N ASP A 345 -15.00 -0.31 11.43
CA ASP A 345 -13.96 -1.34 11.32
C ASP A 345 -12.76 -0.81 10.53
N ALA A 346 -13.03 -0.05 9.46
CA ALA A 346 -12.02 0.62 8.65
C ALA A 346 -11.22 1.67 9.44
N ILE A 347 -11.90 2.51 10.24
CA ILE A 347 -11.26 3.49 11.14
C ILE A 347 -10.40 2.76 12.17
N ASN A 348 -10.96 1.78 12.87
CA ASN A 348 -10.25 1.02 13.89
C ASN A 348 -9.02 0.30 13.33
N TRP A 349 -9.14 -0.30 12.15
CA TRP A 349 -8.00 -0.90 11.46
C TRP A 349 -6.93 0.15 11.13
N THR A 350 -7.33 1.32 10.60
CA THR A 350 -6.38 2.37 10.23
C THR A 350 -5.63 2.93 11.43
N LEU A 351 -6.31 3.12 12.56
CA LEU A 351 -5.68 3.55 13.82
C LEU A 351 -4.65 2.52 14.31
N LYS A 352 -4.99 1.22 14.27
CA LYS A 352 -4.01 0.15 14.57
C LYS A 352 -2.84 0.16 13.59
N HIS A 353 -3.10 0.41 12.31
CA HIS A 353 -2.06 0.52 11.28
C HIS A 353 -1.13 1.73 11.51
N MET A 354 -1.66 2.86 11.99
CA MET A 354 -0.86 4.01 12.40
C MET A 354 0.11 3.68 13.54
N SER A 355 -0.37 2.98 14.58
CA SER A 355 0.46 2.47 15.67
C SER A 355 1.55 1.52 15.14
N ARG A 356 1.20 0.58 14.24
CA ARG A 356 2.17 -0.33 13.59
C ARG A 356 3.26 0.40 12.85
N ALA A 357 2.91 1.41 12.07
CA ALA A 357 3.87 2.15 11.27
C ALA A 357 4.84 2.98 12.13
N ASN A 358 4.67 2.98 13.46
CA ASN A 358 5.39 3.83 14.42
C ASN A 358 5.39 5.30 13.96
N THR A 359 4.27 5.70 13.34
CA THR A 359 4.13 7.03 12.76
C THR A 359 3.68 8.06 13.80
N THR A 360 3.33 7.62 15.01
CA THR A 360 2.76 8.42 16.09
C THR A 360 3.54 9.71 16.33
N PHE A 361 4.85 9.63 16.58
CA PHE A 361 5.66 10.81 16.91
C PHE A 361 5.73 11.86 15.80
N ASN A 362 5.66 11.43 14.53
CA ASN A 362 5.72 12.34 13.39
C ASN A 362 4.33 12.87 12.99
N LEU A 363 3.25 12.23 13.45
CA LEU A 363 1.88 12.58 13.07
C LEU A 363 1.13 13.42 14.10
N LEU A 364 1.64 13.63 15.32
CA LEU A 364 0.94 14.43 16.34
C LEU A 364 0.49 15.82 15.84
N PRO A 365 1.33 16.63 15.15
CA PRO A 365 0.91 17.94 14.64
C PRO A 365 -0.16 17.84 13.54
N ASP A 366 -0.08 16.78 12.72
CA ASP A 366 -1.05 16.49 11.67
C ASP A 366 -2.40 16.07 12.26
N LEU A 367 -2.37 15.31 13.35
CA LEU A 367 -3.55 14.87 14.07
C LEU A 367 -4.30 16.06 14.69
N ASP A 368 -3.59 16.99 15.34
CA ASP A 368 -4.21 18.22 15.86
C ASP A 368 -4.81 19.08 14.76
N THR A 369 -4.13 19.14 13.61
CA THR A 369 -4.65 19.82 12.43
C THR A 369 -5.92 19.17 11.90
N LEU A 370 -5.95 17.84 11.80
CA LEU A 370 -7.11 17.08 11.38
C LEU A 370 -8.26 17.24 12.38
N GLN A 371 -7.99 17.16 13.67
CA GLN A 371 -8.96 17.31 14.74
C GLN A 371 -9.65 18.68 14.69
N ALA A 372 -8.86 19.75 14.59
CA ALA A 372 -9.39 21.11 14.43
C ALA A 372 -10.24 21.23 13.16
N TYR A 373 -9.88 20.55 12.09
CA TYR A 373 -10.68 20.53 10.86
C TYR A 373 -12.01 19.77 11.04
N LEU A 374 -12.01 18.59 11.67
CA LEU A 374 -13.24 17.84 11.95
C LEU A 374 -14.19 18.62 12.86
N ILE A 375 -13.67 19.34 13.86
CA ILE A 375 -14.47 20.24 14.71
C ILE A 375 -15.15 21.34 13.87
N ASN A 376 -14.44 21.92 12.89
CA ASN A 376 -15.03 22.91 11.99
C ASN A 376 -16.16 22.31 11.12
N VAL A 377 -16.04 21.06 10.68
CA VAL A 377 -17.13 20.34 9.98
C VAL A 377 -18.36 20.23 10.87
N LEU A 378 -18.18 19.83 12.14
CA LEU A 378 -19.26 19.65 13.10
C LEU A 378 -19.97 20.96 13.47
N GLN A 379 -19.20 22.04 13.65
CA GLN A 379 -19.74 23.36 14.01
C GLN A 379 -20.41 24.08 12.83
N HIS A 380 -20.01 23.75 11.59
CA HIS A 380 -20.46 24.43 10.38
C HIS A 380 -20.81 23.43 9.26
N PRO A 381 -21.78 22.52 9.50
CA PRO A 381 -22.07 21.41 8.60
C PRO A 381 -22.67 21.82 7.26
N ASP A 382 -23.18 23.05 7.17
CA ASP A 382 -23.76 23.69 5.98
C ASP A 382 -22.69 24.34 5.07
N ARG A 383 -21.50 24.62 5.60
CA ARG A 383 -20.46 25.37 4.89
C ARG A 383 -19.50 24.44 4.15
N VAL A 384 -19.69 24.35 2.83
CA VAL A 384 -18.89 23.51 1.90
C VAL A 384 -17.38 23.68 2.09
N LYS A 385 -16.88 24.90 2.34
CA LYS A 385 -15.44 25.16 2.54
C LYS A 385 -14.79 24.37 3.68
N TYR A 386 -15.56 23.97 4.70
CA TYR A 386 -15.06 23.15 5.81
C TYR A 386 -15.19 21.66 5.55
N ARG A 387 -15.81 21.27 4.44
CA ARG A 387 -15.97 19.87 4.02
C ARG A 387 -15.10 19.51 2.82
N GLN A 388 -14.33 20.47 2.31
CA GLN A 388 -13.40 20.30 1.19
C GLN A 388 -11.97 20.52 1.68
N LEU A 389 -11.16 19.47 1.58
CA LEU A 389 -9.72 19.49 1.84
C LEU A 389 -8.98 19.64 0.52
N ARG A 390 -8.17 20.70 0.37
CA ARG A 390 -7.27 20.79 -0.78
C ARG A 390 -6.07 19.88 -0.55
N ILE A 391 -5.97 18.77 -1.29
CA ILE A 391 -4.94 17.73 -1.11
C ILE A 391 -3.52 18.32 -1.24
N ALA A 392 -3.31 19.22 -2.19
CA ALA A 392 -2.02 19.88 -2.42
C ALA A 392 -1.69 20.99 -1.40
N SER A 393 -2.60 21.32 -0.47
CA SER A 393 -2.32 22.32 0.56
C SER A 393 -1.17 21.83 1.46
N PRO A 394 -0.13 22.64 1.72
CA PRO A 394 0.98 22.23 2.60
C PRO A 394 0.50 21.70 3.97
N ARG A 395 -0.59 22.28 4.50
CA ARG A 395 -1.19 21.88 5.77
C ARG A 395 -1.86 20.50 5.76
N PHE A 396 -2.37 20.06 4.61
CA PHE A 396 -3.13 18.81 4.49
C PHE A 396 -2.41 17.74 3.66
N ARG A 397 -1.33 18.11 2.95
CA ARG A 397 -0.55 17.21 2.13
C ARG A 397 0.04 16.08 2.98
N THR A 398 0.53 16.38 4.18
CA THR A 398 1.10 15.41 5.12
C THR A 398 0.03 14.45 5.64
N ILE A 399 -1.14 14.96 6.02
CA ILE A 399 -2.33 14.16 6.38
C ILE A 399 -2.74 13.23 5.24
N TRP A 400 -2.83 13.74 4.00
CA TRP A 400 -3.24 12.93 2.85
C TRP A 400 -2.18 11.92 2.38
N ALA A 401 -0.91 12.19 2.64
CA ALA A 401 0.20 11.29 2.30
C ALA A 401 0.53 10.29 3.41
N SER A 402 -0.21 10.29 4.51
CA SER A 402 -0.03 9.38 5.65
C SER A 402 -1.24 8.45 5.79
N PRO A 403 -1.19 7.47 6.72
CA PRO A 403 -2.33 6.60 6.97
C PRO A 403 -3.61 7.33 7.43
N LEU A 404 -3.52 8.60 7.87
CA LEU A 404 -4.70 9.44 8.17
C LEU A 404 -5.63 9.59 6.95
N ARG A 405 -5.12 9.42 5.72
CA ARG A 405 -5.96 9.33 4.52
C ARG A 405 -6.98 8.20 4.63
N GLY A 406 -6.60 7.03 5.15
CA GLY A 406 -7.51 5.91 5.35
C GLY A 406 -8.68 6.26 6.25
N VAL A 407 -8.40 6.98 7.34
CA VAL A 407 -9.42 7.47 8.27
C VAL A 407 -10.39 8.44 7.60
N LEU A 408 -9.89 9.37 6.78
CA LEU A 408 -10.72 10.31 6.02
C LEU A 408 -11.60 9.58 5.00
N LEU A 409 -11.05 8.63 4.25
CA LEU A 409 -11.81 7.83 3.29
C LEU A 409 -12.90 7.01 4.03
N ALA A 410 -12.53 6.37 5.14
CA ALA A 410 -13.43 5.57 5.96
C ALA A 410 -14.57 6.37 6.60
N VAL A 411 -14.44 7.68 6.83
CA VAL A 411 -15.55 8.55 7.31
C VAL A 411 -16.37 9.18 6.18
N GLY A 412 -15.88 9.08 4.93
CA GLY A 412 -16.68 9.37 3.74
C GLY A 412 -16.13 10.44 2.82
N PHE A 413 -14.87 10.86 3.02
CA PHE A 413 -14.20 11.72 2.04
C PHE A 413 -14.00 10.98 0.72
N VAL A 414 -14.19 11.69 -0.38
CA VAL A 414 -13.97 11.19 -1.74
C VAL A 414 -12.98 12.10 -2.45
N GLU A 415 -12.07 11.52 -3.23
CA GLU A 415 -11.15 12.29 -4.07
C GLU A 415 -11.89 12.90 -5.26
N ALA A 416 -11.96 14.23 -5.30
CA ALA A 416 -12.56 15.00 -6.38
C ALA A 416 -11.51 15.96 -6.98
N GLY A 417 -10.65 15.42 -7.85
CA GLY A 417 -9.57 16.18 -8.47
C GLY A 417 -8.55 16.67 -7.44
N PRO A 418 -8.31 17.99 -7.28
CA PRO A 418 -7.35 18.51 -6.32
C PRO A 418 -7.89 18.58 -4.87
N TYR A 419 -9.12 18.13 -4.65
CA TYR A 419 -9.79 18.14 -3.35
C TYR A 419 -10.15 16.73 -2.87
N ALA A 420 -10.24 16.58 -1.56
CA ALA A 420 -10.98 15.50 -0.93
C ALA A 420 -12.24 16.12 -0.28
N GLU A 421 -13.41 15.59 -0.60
CA GLU A 421 -14.69 16.21 -0.24
C GLU A 421 -15.56 15.28 0.60
N LEU A 422 -16.15 15.84 1.65
CA LEU A 422 -17.18 15.20 2.46
C LEU A 422 -18.55 15.82 2.14
N GLY A 423 -19.17 15.35 1.07
CA GLY A 423 -20.47 15.84 0.59
C GLY A 423 -20.43 17.23 -0.05
N CYS A 424 -20.96 17.35 -1.27
CA CYS A 424 -20.69 18.51 -2.13
C CYS A 424 -21.86 19.52 -2.19
N ASP A 425 -23.10 19.04 -2.31
CA ASP A 425 -24.23 19.88 -2.74
C ASP A 425 -25.28 20.18 -1.66
N ARG A 426 -25.28 19.45 -0.53
CA ARG A 426 -26.28 19.59 0.54
C ARG A 426 -25.63 19.61 1.91
N PRO A 427 -26.28 20.15 2.96
CA PRO A 427 -25.85 19.94 4.34
C PRO A 427 -25.65 18.45 4.64
N LEU A 428 -24.67 18.13 5.50
CA LEU A 428 -24.46 16.74 5.92
C LEU A 428 -25.69 16.24 6.67
N SER A 429 -26.05 14.97 6.46
CA SER A 429 -27.11 14.34 7.24
C SER A 429 -26.69 14.20 8.70
N SER A 430 -27.65 14.06 9.61
CA SER A 430 -27.37 13.82 11.04
C SER A 430 -26.47 12.60 11.24
N GLN A 431 -26.69 11.52 10.49
CA GLN A 431 -25.84 10.33 10.54
C GLN A 431 -24.39 10.67 10.17
N ARG A 432 -24.17 11.45 9.10
CA ARG A 432 -22.82 11.85 8.71
C ARG A 432 -22.11 12.71 9.76
N LEU A 433 -22.85 13.57 10.44
CA LEU A 433 -22.29 14.35 11.54
C LEU A 433 -21.94 13.47 12.74
N GLN A 434 -22.72 12.42 13.01
CA GLN A 434 -22.38 11.42 14.02
C GLN A 434 -21.12 10.64 13.64
N ASP A 435 -20.97 10.22 12.38
CA ASP A 435 -19.77 9.53 11.90
C ASP A 435 -18.51 10.41 12.09
N VAL A 436 -18.59 11.70 11.73
CA VAL A 436 -17.49 12.68 11.92
C VAL A 436 -17.20 12.91 13.41
N GLY A 437 -18.24 13.00 14.24
CA GLY A 437 -18.12 13.15 15.68
C GLY A 437 -17.47 11.94 16.34
N LEU A 438 -17.88 10.74 15.94
CA LEU A 438 -17.29 9.47 16.37
C LEU A 438 -15.82 9.39 15.98
N LEU A 439 -15.49 9.76 14.74
CA LEU A 439 -14.10 9.80 14.30
C LEU A 439 -13.26 10.76 15.17
N SER A 440 -13.75 11.98 15.36
CA SER A 440 -13.12 12.99 16.20
C SER A 440 -12.88 12.48 17.63
N TYR A 441 -13.81 11.70 18.18
CA TYR A 441 -13.64 11.05 19.49
C TYR A 441 -12.56 9.97 19.46
N LEU A 442 -12.61 9.05 18.49
CA LEU A 442 -11.66 7.93 18.38
C LEU A 442 -10.22 8.41 18.14
N LEU A 443 -10.02 9.49 17.39
CA LEU A 443 -8.69 10.08 17.18
C LEU A 443 -8.10 10.63 18.48
N ASN A 444 -8.92 11.29 19.32
CA ASN A 444 -8.47 11.76 20.63
C ASN A 444 -8.15 10.59 21.57
N GLU A 445 -9.04 9.58 21.63
CA GLU A 445 -8.81 8.40 22.46
C GLU A 445 -7.53 7.67 22.05
N TRP A 446 -7.31 7.49 20.74
CA TRP A 446 -6.08 6.90 20.21
C TRP A 446 -4.86 7.76 20.56
N LYS A 447 -4.93 9.08 20.40
CA LYS A 447 -3.85 10.01 20.76
C LYS A 447 -3.47 9.90 22.24
N GLU A 448 -4.45 9.84 23.13
CA GLU A 448 -4.24 9.73 24.57
C GLU A 448 -3.56 8.39 24.93
N LYS A 449 -4.02 7.28 24.34
CA LYS A 449 -3.40 5.96 24.54
C LYS A 449 -1.95 5.94 24.07
N GLU A 450 -1.68 6.48 22.89
CA GLU A 450 -0.33 6.53 22.32
C GLU A 450 0.60 7.50 23.06
N SER A 451 0.07 8.52 23.71
CA SER A 451 0.87 9.43 24.55
C SER A 451 1.23 8.83 25.91
N ALA A 452 0.50 7.78 26.33
CA ALA A 452 0.72 7.09 27.59
C ALA A 452 1.63 5.86 27.47
N ALA A 453 1.78 5.31 26.26
CA ALA A 453 2.70 4.23 25.92
C ALA A 453 4.11 4.77 25.67
#